data_AF-G1V2R0-F1
#
_entry.id   AF-G1V2R0-F1
#
_cell.length_a   1.000
_cell.length_b   1.000
_cell.length_c   1.000
_cell.angle_alpha   90.00
_cell.angle_beta   90.00
_cell.angle_gamma   90.00
#
_symmetry.space_group_name_H-M   'P 1'
#
loop_
_entity.id
_entity.type
_entity.pdbx_description
1 polymer ?
#
loop_
_entity_poly.entity_id
_entity_poly.type
_entity_poly.pdbx_seq_one_letter_code
_entity_poly.pdbx_strand_id
1 'polypeptide(L)'
;MSTEDIISARRDAAIQKWTEAVFAMYPFETTGFIRTQRDQFANPVGHATRAAGEQIYDAVTGRDVDMEKVHASVAALIRIRAVQDLKPEQAVGVLYLYKPVLRELLLADMLAAGDVQGFLDMGDRLDTLCLMAFNLYLADREQVYAERVAQQRREASQIRRWAARHGLVENQDGE
;
A
#
# COMPACT_ATOMS: atom_id res chain seq x y z
N MET A 1 31.83 -11.03 -6.77
CA MET A 1 30.41 -11.39 -6.61
C MET A 1 29.65 -10.59 -7.65
N SER A 2 28.78 -11.20 -8.44
CA SER A 2 27.99 -10.46 -9.43
C SER A 2 26.86 -9.67 -8.75
N THR A 3 26.29 -8.68 -9.44
CA THR A 3 25.12 -7.93 -8.95
C THR A 3 23.96 -8.86 -8.60
N GLU A 4 23.71 -9.88 -9.44
CA GLU A 4 22.63 -10.84 -9.20
C GLU A 4 22.87 -11.68 -7.94
N ASP A 5 24.13 -12.04 -7.66
CA ASP A 5 24.49 -12.76 -6.43
C ASP A 5 24.23 -11.89 -5.19
N ILE A 6 24.59 -10.59 -5.25
CA ILE A 6 24.37 -9.63 -4.16
C ILE A 6 22.86 -9.51 -3.87
N ILE A 7 22.07 -9.26 -4.92
CA ILE A 7 20.61 -9.10 -4.83
C ILE A 7 19.96 -10.38 -4.30
N SER A 8 20.36 -11.54 -4.80
CA SER A 8 19.84 -12.84 -4.37
C SER A 8 20.16 -13.12 -2.90
N ALA A 9 21.40 -12.90 -2.48
CA ALA A 9 21.86 -13.20 -1.12
C ALA A 9 21.19 -12.33 -0.05
N ARG A 10 20.69 -11.14 -0.42
CA ARG A 10 20.08 -10.17 0.51
C ARG A 10 18.56 -10.07 0.40
N ARG A 11 17.93 -10.78 -0.55
CA ARG A 11 16.50 -10.69 -0.85
C ARG A 11 15.61 -10.82 0.38
N ASP A 12 15.71 -11.93 1.09
CA ASP A 12 14.81 -12.22 2.21
C ASP A 12 15.03 -11.23 3.38
N ALA A 13 16.29 -10.85 3.62
CA ALA A 13 16.64 -9.84 4.62
C ALA A 13 16.05 -8.46 4.27
N ALA A 14 16.09 -8.07 3.00
CA ALA A 14 15.52 -6.81 2.54
C ALA A 14 14.00 -6.79 2.70
N ILE A 15 13.32 -7.85 2.25
CA ILE A 15 11.86 -7.99 2.35
C ILE A 15 11.42 -8.00 3.82
N GLN A 16 12.12 -8.73 4.68
CA GLN A 16 11.82 -8.76 6.12
C GLN A 16 11.99 -7.38 6.74
N LYS A 17 13.10 -6.70 6.46
CA LYS A 17 13.41 -5.38 7.05
C LYS A 17 12.43 -4.30 6.60
N TRP A 18 12.03 -4.32 5.33
CA TRP A 18 10.98 -3.45 4.82
C TRP A 18 9.63 -3.77 5.46
N THR A 19 9.25 -5.06 5.54
CA THR A 19 7.98 -5.49 6.16
C THR A 19 7.90 -5.03 7.62
N GLU A 20 8.98 -5.18 8.38
CA GLU A 20 9.05 -4.72 9.76
C GLU A 20 8.97 -3.21 9.89
N ALA A 21 9.61 -2.47 8.97
CA ALA A 21 9.51 -1.02 8.93
C ALA A 21 8.06 -0.55 8.65
N VAL A 22 7.33 -1.25 7.77
CA VAL A 22 5.90 -0.98 7.52
C VAL A 22 5.06 -1.28 8.76
N PHE A 23 5.29 -2.42 9.42
CA PHE A 23 4.56 -2.79 10.63
C PHE A 23 4.79 -1.82 11.80
N ALA A 24 5.99 -1.24 11.89
CA ALA A 24 6.30 -0.21 12.88
C ALA A 24 5.52 1.11 12.68
N MET A 25 4.85 1.31 11.54
CA MET A 25 3.99 2.47 11.31
C MET A 25 2.60 2.32 11.93
N TYR A 26 2.23 1.12 12.39
CA TYR A 26 0.95 0.88 13.06
C TYR A 26 1.06 1.10 14.57
N PRO A 27 -0.03 1.48 15.26
CA PRO A 27 -0.05 1.59 16.72
C PRO A 27 0.42 0.31 17.39
N PHE A 28 1.24 0.45 18.44
CA PHE A 28 1.92 -0.64 19.15
C PHE A 28 0.99 -1.80 19.55
N GLU A 29 -0.25 -1.47 19.94
CA GLU A 29 -1.30 -2.41 20.36
C GLU A 29 -1.70 -3.39 19.24
N THR A 30 -1.58 -2.97 17.97
CA THR A 30 -1.94 -3.78 16.79
C THR A 30 -0.74 -4.49 16.15
N THR A 31 0.48 -4.02 16.41
CA THR A 31 1.70 -4.50 15.76
C THR A 31 1.97 -5.97 16.07
N GLY A 32 1.75 -6.41 17.31
CA GLY A 32 1.95 -7.81 17.72
C GLY A 32 1.07 -8.79 16.93
N PHE A 33 -0.20 -8.43 16.74
CA PHE A 33 -1.15 -9.22 15.94
C PHE A 33 -0.75 -9.27 14.46
N ILE A 34 -0.45 -8.11 13.85
CA ILE A 34 -0.11 -8.01 12.42
C ILE A 34 1.17 -8.81 12.10
N ARG A 35 2.13 -8.85 13.03
CA ARG A 35 3.38 -9.62 12.90
C ARG A 35 3.18 -11.12 12.98
N THR A 36 2.33 -11.60 13.88
CA THR A 36 2.27 -13.02 14.28
C THR A 36 1.18 -13.80 13.56
N GLN A 37 0.04 -13.17 13.27
CA GLN A 37 -1.07 -13.83 12.57
C GLN A 37 -0.73 -14.01 11.08
N ARG A 38 -0.80 -15.26 10.58
CA ARG A 38 -0.45 -15.60 9.19
C ARG A 38 -1.66 -15.84 8.28
N ASP A 39 -2.83 -16.12 8.85
CA ASP A 39 -4.03 -16.30 8.05
C ASP A 39 -4.43 -14.99 7.35
N GLN A 40 -4.66 -15.06 6.03
CA GLN A 40 -4.90 -13.88 5.21
C GLN A 40 -6.26 -13.22 5.50
N PHE A 41 -7.24 -13.97 5.99
CA PHE A 41 -8.56 -13.45 6.31
C PHE A 41 -8.58 -12.81 7.70
N ALA A 42 -7.84 -13.40 8.64
CA ALA A 42 -7.63 -12.84 9.98
C ALA A 42 -6.67 -11.64 9.96
N ASN A 43 -5.70 -11.60 9.04
CA ASN A 43 -4.69 -10.55 8.94
C ASN A 43 -4.46 -10.08 7.49
N PRO A 44 -5.45 -9.40 6.88
CA PRO A 44 -5.33 -8.90 5.51
C PRO A 44 -4.21 -7.86 5.36
N VAL A 45 -3.97 -7.05 6.40
CA VAL A 45 -2.89 -6.05 6.43
C VAL A 45 -1.52 -6.71 6.33
N GLY A 46 -1.26 -7.69 7.19
CA GLY A 46 0.01 -8.40 7.20
C GLY A 46 0.23 -9.23 5.93
N HIS A 47 -0.83 -9.85 5.39
CA HIS A 47 -0.72 -10.61 4.14
C HIS A 47 -0.39 -9.70 2.96
N ALA A 48 -1.16 -8.63 2.74
CA ALA A 48 -0.94 -7.70 1.64
C ALA A 48 0.44 -7.00 1.74
N THR A 49 0.88 -6.67 2.95
CA THR A 49 2.21 -6.09 3.17
C THR A 49 3.30 -7.06 2.72
N ARG A 50 3.30 -8.31 3.19
CA ARG A 50 4.34 -9.30 2.82
C ARG A 50 4.36 -9.56 1.32
N ALA A 51 3.20 -9.77 0.71
CA ALA A 51 3.07 -10.00 -0.73
C ALA A 51 3.61 -8.80 -1.54
N ALA A 52 3.24 -7.57 -1.16
CA ALA A 52 3.77 -6.37 -1.81
C ALA A 52 5.29 -6.23 -1.60
N GLY A 53 5.79 -6.54 -0.41
CA GLY A 53 7.22 -6.49 -0.10
C GLY A 53 8.05 -7.35 -1.06
N GLU A 54 7.62 -8.59 -1.30
CA GLU A 54 8.25 -9.49 -2.27
C GLU A 54 8.23 -8.93 -3.69
N GLN A 55 7.04 -8.55 -4.18
CA GLN A 55 6.88 -8.07 -5.55
C GLN A 55 7.62 -6.76 -5.82
N ILE A 56 7.62 -5.83 -4.86
CA ILE A 56 8.33 -4.55 -4.99
C ILE A 56 9.84 -4.81 -5.03
N TYR A 57 10.38 -5.68 -4.17
CA TYR A 57 11.81 -5.97 -4.17
C TYR A 57 12.26 -6.55 -5.51
N ASP A 58 11.55 -7.56 -6.02
CA ASP A 58 11.91 -8.22 -7.27
C ASP A 58 11.82 -7.23 -8.45
N ALA A 59 10.77 -6.41 -8.51
CA ALA A 59 10.61 -5.39 -9.55
C ALA A 59 11.70 -4.31 -9.49
N VAL A 60 12.02 -3.82 -8.30
CA VAL A 60 13.02 -2.75 -8.09
C VAL A 60 14.43 -3.23 -8.41
N THR A 61 14.74 -4.48 -8.10
CA THR A 61 16.05 -5.06 -8.38
C THR A 61 16.25 -5.52 -9.82
N GLY A 62 15.24 -5.30 -10.68
CA GLY A 62 15.32 -5.58 -12.12
C GLY A 62 15.21 -7.07 -12.46
N ARG A 63 14.68 -7.88 -11.55
CA ARG A 63 14.35 -9.29 -11.82
C ARG A 63 13.22 -9.37 -12.83
N ASP A 64 13.20 -10.45 -13.59
CA ASP A 64 12.07 -10.74 -14.47
C ASP A 64 10.82 -10.98 -13.61
N VAL A 65 9.83 -10.10 -13.74
CA VAL A 65 8.62 -10.10 -12.93
C VAL A 65 7.39 -9.94 -13.82
N ASP A 66 6.32 -10.60 -13.39
CA ASP A 66 4.99 -10.37 -13.93
C ASP A 66 4.46 -9.02 -13.41
N MET A 67 4.46 -8.01 -14.27
CA MET A 67 4.01 -6.66 -13.91
C MET A 67 2.55 -6.61 -13.48
N GLU A 68 1.70 -7.56 -13.90
CA GLU A 68 0.32 -7.63 -13.41
C GLU A 68 0.28 -8.05 -11.94
N LYS A 69 1.15 -8.98 -11.51
CA LYS A 69 1.28 -9.38 -10.09
C LYS A 69 1.86 -8.27 -9.23
N VAL A 70 2.84 -7.54 -9.75
CA VAL A 70 3.39 -6.35 -9.09
C VAL A 70 2.29 -5.32 -8.87
N HIS A 71 1.55 -4.99 -9.94
CA HIS A 71 0.43 -4.06 -9.88
C HIS A 71 -0.63 -4.52 -8.87
N ALA A 72 -1.08 -5.78 -8.94
CA ALA A 72 -2.10 -6.32 -8.05
C ALA A 72 -1.67 -6.28 -6.57
N SER A 73 -0.42 -6.60 -6.27
CA SER A 73 0.11 -6.60 -4.90
C SER A 73 0.25 -5.19 -4.33
N VAL A 74 0.74 -4.25 -5.14
CA VAL A 74 0.79 -2.83 -4.77
C VAL A 74 -0.63 -2.29 -4.58
N ALA A 75 -1.57 -2.61 -5.47
CA ALA A 75 -2.97 -2.20 -5.34
C ALA A 75 -3.62 -2.73 -4.04
N ALA A 76 -3.38 -3.98 -3.68
CA ALA A 76 -3.90 -4.54 -2.43
C ALA A 76 -3.36 -3.81 -1.18
N LEU A 77 -2.05 -3.54 -1.15
CA LEU A 77 -1.41 -2.76 -0.07
C LEU A 77 -1.99 -1.34 0.00
N ILE A 78 -2.10 -0.66 -1.14
CA ILE A 78 -2.55 0.73 -1.20
C ILE A 78 -4.03 0.86 -0.85
N ARG A 79 -4.89 -0.09 -1.27
CA ARG A 79 -6.31 -0.11 -0.94
C ARG A 79 -6.56 -0.16 0.57
N ILE A 80 -5.80 -0.99 1.29
CA ILE A 80 -5.85 -1.08 2.76
C ILE A 80 -5.50 0.27 3.39
N ARG A 81 -4.55 1.01 2.82
CA ARG A 81 -4.11 2.31 3.33
C ARG A 81 -5.07 3.44 2.94
N ALA A 82 -5.76 3.34 1.80
CA ALA A 82 -6.74 4.31 1.33
C ALA A 82 -7.96 4.40 2.27
N VAL A 83 -8.38 3.28 2.87
CA VAL A 83 -9.49 3.27 3.84
C VAL A 83 -9.11 3.78 5.23
N GLN A 84 -7.81 3.89 5.55
CA GLN A 84 -7.29 4.34 6.85
C GLN A 84 -7.24 5.87 7.03
N ASP A 85 -7.86 6.64 6.12
CA ASP A 85 -7.88 8.11 6.14
C ASP A 85 -6.50 8.79 6.20
N LEU A 86 -5.47 8.08 5.74
CA LEU A 86 -4.11 8.58 5.61
C LEU A 86 -4.03 9.62 4.49
N LYS A 87 -3.13 10.59 4.61
CA LYS A 87 -2.79 11.48 3.49
C LYS A 87 -2.02 10.71 2.39
N PRO A 88 -2.03 11.17 1.12
CA PRO A 88 -1.36 10.47 0.03
C PRO A 88 0.12 10.17 0.31
N GLU A 89 0.87 11.12 0.88
CA GLU A 89 2.28 10.96 1.22
C GLU A 89 2.53 9.88 2.28
N GLN A 90 1.58 9.68 3.19
CA GLN A 90 1.65 8.64 4.22
C GLN A 90 1.25 7.27 3.65
N ALA A 91 0.26 7.23 2.76
CA ALA A 91 -0.21 6.00 2.14
C ALA A 91 0.85 5.42 1.20
N VAL A 92 1.41 6.25 0.31
CA VAL A 92 2.41 5.86 -0.70
C VAL A 92 3.83 5.79 -0.11
N GLY A 93 4.11 6.60 0.92
CA GLY A 93 5.42 6.72 1.57
C GLY A 93 6.05 5.40 2.03
N VAL A 94 5.24 4.35 2.22
CA VAL A 94 5.71 3.03 2.63
C VAL A 94 6.62 2.37 1.60
N LEU A 95 6.44 2.66 0.30
CA LEU A 95 7.33 2.15 -0.74
C LEU A 95 8.75 2.72 -0.57
N TYR A 96 8.86 4.00 -0.19
CA TYR A 96 10.14 4.66 0.04
C TYR A 96 10.95 4.09 1.20
N LEU A 97 10.35 3.28 2.08
CA LEU A 97 11.08 2.55 3.12
C LEU A 97 12.11 1.57 2.54
N TYR A 98 11.98 1.19 1.26
CA TYR A 98 13.02 0.40 0.59
C TYR A 98 14.31 1.20 0.34
N LYS A 99 14.27 2.53 0.16
CA LYS A 99 15.49 3.33 -0.09
C LYS A 99 16.58 3.12 0.99
N PRO A 100 16.29 3.26 2.31
CA PRO A 100 17.28 2.97 3.34
C PRO A 100 17.64 1.47 3.43
N VAL A 101 16.70 0.55 3.16
CA VAL A 101 16.96 -0.90 3.19
C VAL A 101 17.95 -1.31 2.09
N LEU A 102 17.73 -0.88 0.85
CA LEU A 102 18.62 -1.16 -0.27
C LEU A 102 19.98 -0.52 -0.05
N ARG A 103 20.03 0.72 0.45
CA ARG A 103 21.29 1.40 0.77
C ARG A 103 22.12 0.64 1.80
N GLU A 104 21.48 0.15 2.85
CA GLU A 104 22.17 -0.60 3.90
C GLU A 104 22.67 -1.96 3.41
N LEU A 105 21.86 -2.67 2.63
CA LEU A 105 22.13 -4.07 2.28
C LEU A 105 22.93 -4.25 1.00
N LEU A 106 22.85 -3.32 0.04
CA LEU A 106 23.39 -3.51 -1.30
C LEU A 106 24.47 -2.49 -1.67
N LEU A 107 24.41 -1.24 -1.18
CA LEU A 107 25.25 -0.15 -1.71
C LEU A 107 26.75 -0.46 -1.62
N ALA A 108 27.24 -0.91 -0.47
CA ALA A 108 28.66 -1.19 -0.27
C ALA A 108 29.17 -2.30 -1.21
N ASP A 109 28.41 -3.39 -1.33
CA ASP A 109 28.76 -4.54 -2.18
C ASP A 109 28.67 -4.19 -3.67
N MET A 110 27.67 -3.39 -4.07
CA MET A 110 27.53 -2.91 -5.45
C MET A 110 28.63 -1.92 -5.84
N LEU A 111 29.03 -1.03 -4.93
CA LEU A 111 30.21 -0.16 -5.12
C LEU A 111 31.48 -0.99 -5.31
N ALA A 112 31.68 -2.03 -4.48
CA ALA A 112 32.83 -2.93 -4.59
C ALA A 112 32.81 -3.76 -5.88
N ALA A 113 31.63 -4.10 -6.40
CA ALA A 113 31.44 -4.77 -7.68
C ALA A 113 31.55 -3.81 -8.89
N GLY A 114 31.63 -2.50 -8.67
CA GLY A 114 31.69 -1.48 -9.74
C GLY A 114 30.36 -1.18 -10.40
N ASP A 115 29.24 -1.67 -9.86
CA ASP A 115 27.90 -1.50 -10.43
C ASP A 115 27.10 -0.39 -9.72
N VAL A 116 27.62 0.83 -9.81
CA VAL A 116 26.93 2.00 -9.21
C VAL A 116 25.64 2.31 -9.95
N GLN A 117 25.65 2.16 -11.27
CA GLN A 117 24.49 2.45 -12.12
C GLN A 117 23.34 1.49 -11.80
N GLY A 118 23.60 0.19 -11.63
CA GLY A 118 22.58 -0.77 -11.24
C GLY A 118 21.88 -0.39 -9.93
N PHE A 119 22.61 0.16 -8.95
CA PHE A 119 22.01 0.65 -7.70
C PHE A 119 21.14 1.90 -7.92
N LEU A 120 21.58 2.84 -8.77
CA LEU A 120 20.79 4.03 -9.11
C LEU A 120 19.50 3.65 -9.84
N ASP A 121 19.57 2.71 -10.80
CA ASP A 121 18.42 2.22 -11.55
C ASP A 121 17.36 1.59 -10.62
N MET A 122 17.77 0.95 -9.51
CA MET A 122 16.83 0.47 -8.49
C MET A 122 16.04 1.63 -7.87
N GLY A 123 16.71 2.76 -7.62
CA GLY A 123 16.06 3.98 -7.14
C GLY A 123 14.99 4.48 -8.11
N ASP A 124 15.30 4.52 -9.40
CA ASP A 124 14.40 4.99 -10.46
C ASP A 124 13.19 4.06 -10.64
N ARG A 125 13.42 2.74 -10.59
CA ARG A 125 12.32 1.74 -10.62
C ARG A 125 11.40 1.88 -9.41
N LEU A 126 11.95 2.11 -8.22
CA LEU A 126 11.16 2.35 -7.02
C LEU A 126 10.32 3.63 -7.15
N ASP A 127 10.89 4.71 -7.67
CA ASP A 127 10.18 5.97 -7.88
C ASP A 127 9.04 5.80 -8.90
N THR A 128 9.23 4.98 -9.92
CA THR A 128 8.17 4.60 -10.88
C THR A 128 7.02 3.85 -10.19
N LEU A 129 7.33 2.87 -9.34
CA LEU A 129 6.31 2.15 -8.56
C LEU A 129 5.57 3.07 -7.58
N CYS A 130 6.24 4.07 -7.01
CA CYS A 130 5.61 5.07 -6.16
C CYS A 130 4.58 5.92 -6.92
N LEU A 131 4.88 6.33 -8.17
CA LEU A 131 3.92 7.05 -9.01
C LEU A 131 2.70 6.19 -9.35
N MET A 132 2.91 4.91 -9.66
CA MET A 132 1.82 3.94 -9.85
C MET A 132 0.95 3.81 -8.58
N ALA A 133 1.59 3.63 -7.42
CA ALA A 133 0.91 3.53 -6.13
C ALA A 133 0.11 4.78 -5.79
N PHE A 134 0.61 5.97 -6.16
CA PHE A 134 -0.12 7.23 -5.98
C PHE A 134 -1.41 7.27 -6.81
N ASN A 135 -1.37 6.86 -8.07
CA ASN A 135 -2.57 6.77 -8.90
C ASN A 135 -3.58 5.76 -8.34
N LEU A 136 -3.11 4.60 -7.87
CA LEU A 136 -3.96 3.59 -7.22
C LEU A 136 -4.64 4.14 -5.97
N TYR A 137 -3.89 4.87 -5.13
CA TYR A 137 -4.43 5.49 -3.92
C TYR A 137 -5.53 6.49 -4.25
N LEU A 138 -5.33 7.34 -5.27
CA LEU A 138 -6.34 8.31 -5.68
C LEU A 138 -7.63 7.63 -6.17
N ALA A 139 -7.51 6.58 -6.98
CA ALA A 139 -8.66 5.82 -7.46
C ALA A 139 -9.44 5.19 -6.30
N ASP A 140 -8.76 4.55 -5.35
CA ASP A 140 -9.41 3.96 -4.18
C ASP A 140 -10.04 5.04 -3.27
N ARG A 141 -9.42 6.22 -3.10
CA ARG A 141 -10.02 7.33 -2.32
C ARG A 141 -11.24 7.92 -2.98
N GLU A 142 -11.23 8.08 -4.30
CA GLU A 142 -12.41 8.52 -5.05
C GLU A 142 -13.58 7.56 -4.82
N GLN A 143 -13.32 6.25 -4.89
CA GLN A 143 -14.34 5.24 -4.59
C GLN A 143 -14.86 5.35 -3.15
N VAL A 144 -13.96 5.46 -2.16
CA VAL A 144 -14.36 5.63 -0.74
C VAL A 144 -15.25 6.86 -0.56
N TYR A 145 -14.92 7.99 -1.21
CA TYR A 145 -15.73 9.19 -1.12
C TYR A 145 -17.09 9.04 -1.82
N ALA A 146 -17.12 8.42 -3.00
CA ALA A 146 -18.36 8.13 -3.70
C ALA A 146 -19.30 7.25 -2.87
N GLU A 147 -18.77 6.23 -2.19
CA GLU A 147 -19.51 5.36 -1.28
C GLU A 147 -20.06 6.13 -0.06
N ARG A 148 -19.25 7.00 0.55
CA ARG A 148 -19.68 7.87 1.66
C ARG A 148 -20.84 8.79 1.25
N VAL A 149 -20.76 9.44 0.08
CA VAL A 149 -21.82 10.30 -0.44
C VAL A 149 -23.09 9.49 -0.73
N ALA A 150 -22.95 8.31 -1.34
CA ALA A 150 -24.08 7.44 -1.62
C ALA A 150 -24.77 6.96 -0.33
N GLN A 151 -24.00 6.68 0.72
CA GLN A 151 -24.53 6.32 2.04
C GLN A 151 -25.34 7.45 2.66
N GLN A 152 -24.80 8.68 2.69
CA GLN A 152 -25.52 9.85 3.22
C GLN A 152 -26.86 10.08 2.49
N ARG A 153 -26.88 9.93 1.16
CA ARG A 153 -28.11 10.04 0.36
C ARG A 153 -29.15 8.97 0.72
N ARG A 154 -28.69 7.74 0.97
CA ARG A 154 -29.57 6.63 1.41
C ARG A 154 -30.18 6.91 2.78
N GLU A 155 -29.36 7.33 3.74
CA GLU A 155 -29.79 7.67 5.10
C GLU A 155 -30.82 8.82 5.09
N ALA A 156 -30.52 9.93 4.39
CA ALA A 156 -31.45 11.05 4.24
C ALA A 156 -32.78 10.64 3.60
N SER A 157 -32.74 9.74 2.62
CA SER A 157 -33.95 9.22 1.97
C SER A 157 -34.74 8.26 2.87
N GLN A 158 -34.06 7.47 3.72
CA GLN A 158 -34.72 6.64 4.73
C GLN A 158 -35.42 7.49 5.79
N ILE A 159 -34.76 8.55 6.28
CA ILE A 159 -35.34 9.49 7.26
C ILE A 159 -36.58 10.18 6.67
N ARG A 160 -36.50 10.71 5.45
CA ARG A 160 -37.65 11.33 4.77
C ARG A 160 -38.84 10.37 4.63
N ARG A 161 -38.59 9.12 4.21
CA ARG A 161 -39.63 8.09 4.13
C ARG A 161 -40.21 7.72 5.49
N TRP A 162 -39.39 7.66 6.53
CA TRP A 162 -39.86 7.40 7.89
C TRP A 162 -40.74 8.55 8.40
N ALA A 163 -40.32 9.81 8.21
CA ALA A 163 -41.09 10.98 8.61
C ALA A 163 -42.44 11.05 7.89
N ALA A 164 -42.47 10.80 6.57
CA ALA A 164 -43.70 10.76 5.79
C ALA A 164 -44.70 9.72 6.30
N ARG A 165 -44.24 8.53 6.70
CA ARG A 165 -45.10 7.48 7.28
C ARG A 165 -45.70 7.86 8.63
N HIS A 166 -45.07 8.75 9.38
CA HIS A 166 -45.54 9.19 10.70
C HIS A 166 -46.23 10.55 10.66
N GLY A 167 -46.54 11.08 9.46
CA GLY A 167 -47.22 12.37 9.29
C GLY A 167 -46.39 13.57 9.74
N LEU A 168 -45.07 13.44 9.83
CA LEU A 168 -44.14 14.48 10.29
C LEU A 168 -43.61 15.36 9.13
N VAL A 169 -44.20 15.24 7.94
CA VAL A 169 -43.83 16.03 6.77
C VAL A 169 -45.03 16.90 6.40
N GLU A 170 -44.92 18.21 6.60
CA GLU A 170 -45.89 19.16 6.04
C GLU A 170 -45.81 19.07 4.50
N ASN A 171 -46.96 18.90 3.86
CA ASN A 171 -47.09 19.06 2.42
C ASN A 171 -46.72 20.51 2.09
N GLN A 172 -45.49 20.75 1.63
CA GLN A 172 -45.16 21.96 0.87
C GLN A 172 -45.67 21.77 -0.56
N ASP A 173 -46.97 21.56 -0.71
CA ASP A 173 -47.73 21.75 -1.94
C ASP A 173 -48.79 22.81 -1.60
N GLY A 174 -48.36 24.07 -1.64
CA GLY A 174 -49.16 25.23 -1.29
C GLY A 174 -48.52 26.48 -1.87
N GLU A 175 -49.04 26.87 -3.03
CA GLU A 175 -48.73 28.03 -3.91
C GLU A 175 -47.65 27.85 -4.99
#